data_AF-A0A7S4SLD2-F1
#
_entry.id   AF-A0A7S4SLD2-F1
#
_cell.length_a   1.000
_cell.length_b   1.000
_cell.length_c   1.000
_cell.angle_alpha   90.00
_cell.angle_beta   90.00
_cell.angle_gamma   90.00
#
_symmetry.space_group_name_H-M   'P 1'
#
loop_
_entity.id
_entity.type
_entity.pdbx_description
1 polymer ?
#
loop_
_entity_poly.entity_id
_entity_poly.type
_entity_poly.pdbx_seq_one_letter_code
_entity_poly.pdbx_strand_id
1 'polypeptide(L)'
;CTESSGGGHAAFTSILWSPPASVVDEDGTLTNKPADFYTLLASVQCNVLLLFGSRDPWCTPSFAKRMYQTLASSSRRNKQQQQQQRYIELQNIGHCPNHEAPVAVSRTLHRWISSSSSGDGTTTDVVKLVDNEEDCDVIQELSWGGQSILKEVKEQDIGDASLLDKIMTSMVS
;
A
#
# COMPACT_ATOMS: atom_id res chain seq x y z
N CYS A 1 2.29 5.19 -17.61
CA CYS A 1 3.62 5.26 -18.24
C CYS A 1 4.02 6.71 -18.34
N THR A 2 5.03 7.15 -17.59
CA THR A 2 5.62 8.49 -17.72
C THR A 2 7.11 8.32 -17.91
N GLU A 3 7.56 8.53 -19.14
CA GLU A 3 8.94 8.40 -19.62
C GLU A 3 9.83 9.56 -19.13
N SER A 4 9.93 9.76 -17.82
CA SER A 4 10.96 10.64 -17.26
C SER A 4 11.62 9.95 -16.07
N SER A 5 12.93 10.13 -15.95
CA SER A 5 13.84 9.45 -15.00
C SER A 5 13.59 9.77 -13.52
N GLY A 6 12.46 10.40 -13.18
CA GLY A 6 11.98 10.65 -11.82
C GLY A 6 10.48 10.40 -11.64
N GLY A 7 9.83 9.74 -12.60
CA GLY A 7 8.40 9.44 -12.56
C GLY A 7 8.06 8.37 -11.52
N GLY A 8 7.40 8.77 -10.43
CA GLY A 8 6.75 7.84 -9.51
C GLY A 8 5.75 6.98 -10.27
N HIS A 9 5.92 5.66 -10.21
CA HIS A 9 5.02 4.72 -10.86
C HIS A 9 3.74 4.62 -10.02
N ALA A 10 2.69 5.35 -10.41
CA ALA A 10 1.34 5.08 -9.92
C ALA A 10 0.74 3.94 -10.77
N ALA A 11 0.82 2.71 -10.27
CA ALA A 11 0.13 1.57 -10.86
C ALA A 11 -1.21 1.38 -10.12
N PHE A 12 -2.32 1.55 -10.82
CA PHE A 12 -3.62 1.02 -10.38
C PHE A 12 -3.61 -0.48 -10.70
N THR A 13 -3.30 -1.31 -9.71
CA THR A 13 -3.18 -2.75 -9.91
C THR A 13 -4.49 -3.44 -9.55
N SER A 14 -5.12 -4.06 -10.54
CA SER A 14 -6.08 -5.17 -10.35
C SER A 14 -5.33 -6.51 -10.39
N ILE A 15 -4.29 -6.68 -9.56
CA ILE A 15 -3.46 -7.91 -9.56
C ILE A 15 -4.13 -9.06 -8.79
N LEU A 16 -5.11 -8.78 -7.92
CA LEU A 16 -5.86 -9.83 -7.21
C LEU A 16 -6.58 -10.82 -8.15
N TRP A 17 -6.88 -10.43 -9.40
CA TRP A 17 -7.67 -11.22 -10.35
C TRP A 17 -7.00 -11.44 -11.71
N SER A 18 -5.72 -11.09 -11.87
CA SER A 18 -4.99 -11.41 -13.11
C SER A 18 -4.59 -12.88 -13.14
N PRO A 19 -4.52 -13.53 -14.33
CA PRO A 19 -4.00 -14.89 -14.47
C PRO A 19 -2.61 -14.99 -13.81
N PRO A 20 -2.26 -16.16 -13.25
CA PRO A 20 -1.04 -16.29 -12.46
C PRO A 20 0.17 -15.93 -13.29
N ALA A 21 0.94 -14.95 -12.80
CA ALA A 21 2.20 -14.61 -13.43
C ALA A 21 3.17 -15.78 -13.22
N SER A 22 3.95 -16.12 -14.24
CA SER A 22 5.09 -17.02 -14.10
C SER A 22 6.23 -16.23 -13.47
N VAL A 23 6.85 -16.78 -12.41
CA VAL A 23 8.09 -16.21 -11.87
C VAL A 23 9.25 -16.76 -12.69
N VAL A 24 10.32 -15.96 -12.79
CA VAL A 24 11.60 -16.42 -13.31
C VAL A 24 12.48 -16.77 -12.11
N ASP A 25 13.02 -17.98 -12.06
CA ASP A 25 13.99 -18.40 -11.04
C ASP A 25 15.29 -17.61 -11.14
N GLU A 26 16.14 -17.68 -10.11
CA GLU A 26 17.43 -16.95 -10.05
C GLU A 26 18.37 -17.29 -11.23
N ASP A 27 18.18 -18.45 -11.86
CA ASP A 27 18.93 -18.92 -13.03
C ASP A 27 18.34 -18.44 -14.38
N GLY A 28 17.28 -17.63 -14.36
CA GLY A 28 16.63 -17.11 -15.56
C GLY A 28 15.59 -18.06 -16.17
N THR A 29 15.28 -19.19 -15.54
CA THR A 29 14.29 -20.15 -16.05
C THR A 29 12.87 -19.82 -15.57
N LEU A 30 11.86 -20.09 -16.40
CA LEU A 30 10.46 -19.90 -16.02
C LEU A 30 10.03 -20.98 -15.05
N THR A 31 9.51 -20.59 -13.89
CA THR A 31 8.98 -21.55 -12.91
C THR A 31 7.69 -22.15 -13.46
N ASN A 32 7.59 -23.48 -13.48
CA ASN A 32 6.34 -24.18 -13.83
C ASN A 32 5.23 -24.01 -12.78
N LYS A 33 5.54 -23.38 -11.63
CA LYS A 33 4.57 -23.11 -10.57
C LYS A 33 3.99 -21.70 -10.76
N PRO A 34 2.66 -21.54 -10.81
CA PRO A 34 2.04 -20.22 -10.82
C PRO A 34 2.43 -19.44 -9.56
N ALA A 35 2.83 -18.18 -9.72
CA ALA A 35 3.04 -17.29 -8.59
C ALA A 35 1.69 -16.88 -8.00
N ASP A 36 1.53 -17.01 -6.69
CA ASP A 36 0.41 -16.38 -6.01
C ASP A 36 0.63 -14.87 -5.85
N PHE A 37 -0.45 -14.16 -5.52
CA PHE A 37 -0.43 -12.71 -5.35
C PHE A 37 0.63 -12.24 -4.34
N TYR A 38 0.78 -12.93 -3.21
CA TYR A 38 1.71 -12.51 -2.15
C TYR A 38 3.17 -12.79 -2.50
N THR A 39 3.44 -13.82 -3.31
CA THR A 39 4.75 -14.12 -3.88
C THR A 39 5.18 -12.99 -4.81
N LEU A 40 4.28 -12.53 -5.68
CA LEU A 40 4.54 -11.38 -6.56
C LEU A 40 4.66 -10.07 -5.78
N LEU A 41 3.79 -9.85 -4.79
CA LEU A 41 3.86 -8.66 -3.97
C LEU A 41 5.19 -8.58 -3.20
N ALA A 42 5.72 -9.72 -2.74
CA ALA A 42 7.02 -9.78 -2.08
C ALA A 42 8.20 -9.49 -3.02
N SER A 43 8.05 -9.58 -4.35
CA SER A 43 9.13 -9.27 -5.30
C SER A 43 9.14 -7.81 -5.75
N VAL A 44 8.15 -7.00 -5.36
CA VAL A 44 8.09 -5.57 -5.70
C VAL A 44 9.28 -4.82 -5.13
N GLN A 45 10.02 -4.10 -6.00
CA GLN A 45 11.26 -3.41 -5.64
C GLN A 45 11.13 -1.90 -5.44
N CYS A 46 9.91 -1.36 -5.46
CA CYS A 46 9.65 0.08 -5.31
C CYS A 46 8.97 0.41 -3.97
N ASN A 47 8.94 1.69 -3.64
CA ASN A 47 8.14 2.21 -2.54
C ASN A 47 6.65 2.07 -2.87
N VAL A 48 5.86 1.49 -1.96
CA VAL A 48 4.43 1.27 -2.15
C VAL A 48 3.64 2.01 -1.07
N LEU A 49 2.65 2.77 -1.52
CA LEU A 49 1.62 3.35 -0.68
C LEU A 49 0.32 2.55 -0.86
N LEU A 50 -0.18 1.98 0.23
CA LEU A 50 -1.46 1.30 0.30
C LEU A 50 -2.52 2.27 0.84
N LEU A 51 -3.62 2.46 0.11
CA LEU A 51 -4.76 3.28 0.49
C LEU A 51 -6.03 2.42 0.45
N PHE A 52 -6.63 2.12 1.60
CA PHE A 52 -7.83 1.30 1.68
C PHE A 52 -8.91 1.97 2.53
N GLY A 53 -10.17 1.73 2.19
CA GLY A 53 -11.30 2.12 3.04
C GLY A 53 -11.51 1.11 4.17
N SER A 54 -11.78 1.56 5.40
CA SER A 54 -11.95 0.63 6.53
C SER A 54 -13.27 -0.17 6.47
N ARG A 55 -14.20 0.24 5.60
CA ARG A 55 -15.50 -0.41 5.36
C ARG A 55 -15.56 -1.15 4.03
N ASP A 56 -14.42 -1.41 3.38
CA ASP A 56 -14.36 -2.17 2.14
C ASP A 56 -14.90 -3.60 2.34
N PRO A 57 -16.02 -3.97 1.70
CA PRO A 57 -16.60 -5.31 1.84
C PRO A 57 -15.90 -6.38 0.99
N TRP A 58 -15.03 -5.99 0.05
CA TRP A 58 -14.37 -6.88 -0.91
C TRP A 58 -12.89 -7.09 -0.56
N CYS A 59 -12.17 -6.03 -0.21
CA CYS A 59 -10.80 -6.08 0.28
C CYS A 59 -10.77 -5.56 1.71
N THR A 60 -11.16 -6.41 2.66
CA THR A 60 -11.24 -6.01 4.07
C THR A 60 -9.88 -5.54 4.59
N PRO A 61 -9.83 -4.73 5.66
CA PRO A 61 -8.57 -4.27 6.26
C PRO A 61 -7.56 -5.40 6.55
N SER A 62 -8.01 -6.63 6.79
CA SER A 62 -7.16 -7.80 6.97
C SER A 62 -6.29 -8.10 5.73
N PHE A 63 -6.83 -7.95 4.52
CA PHE A 63 -6.07 -8.11 3.28
C PHE A 63 -5.02 -7.01 3.13
N ALA A 64 -5.40 -5.75 3.35
CA ALA A 64 -4.49 -4.60 3.30
C ALA A 64 -3.33 -4.74 4.32
N LYS A 65 -3.65 -5.19 5.54
CA LYS A 65 -2.64 -5.49 6.57
C LYS A 65 -1.69 -6.60 6.15
N ARG A 66 -2.19 -7.71 5.59
CA ARG A 66 -1.35 -8.80 5.09
C ARG A 66 -0.45 -8.33 3.94
N MET A 67 -0.99 -7.54 3.01
CA MET A 67 -0.21 -6.91 1.94
C MET A 67 0.92 -6.06 2.50
N TYR A 68 0.61 -5.20 3.47
CA TYR A 68 1.60 -4.35 4.12
C TYR A 68 2.70 -5.15 4.83
N GLN A 69 2.33 -6.20 5.57
CA GLN A 69 3.30 -7.12 6.20
C GLN A 69 4.19 -7.84 5.18
N THR A 70 3.61 -8.29 4.05
CA THR A 70 4.37 -8.93 2.97
C THR A 70 5.41 -7.98 2.37
N LEU A 71 5.02 -6.74 2.10
CA LEU A 71 5.92 -5.69 1.59
C LEU A 71 7.03 -5.37 2.61
N ALA A 72 6.66 -5.11 3.87
CA ALA A 72 7.62 -4.80 4.94
C ALA A 72 8.65 -5.94 5.17
N SER A 73 8.19 -7.20 5.10
CA SER A 73 9.06 -8.37 5.25
C SER A 73 10.03 -8.55 4.08
N SER A 74 9.68 -8.09 2.88
CA SER A 74 10.57 -8.13 1.72
C SER A 74 11.66 -7.06 1.81
N SER A 75 11.28 -5.83 2.15
CA SER A 75 12.22 -4.70 2.29
C SER A 75 13.33 -4.98 3.32
N ARG A 76 13.03 -5.72 4.40
CA ARG A 76 14.04 -6.16 5.39
C ARG A 76 15.08 -7.14 4.84
N ARG A 77 14.69 -8.00 3.90
CA ARG A 77 15.60 -9.00 3.29
C ARG A 77 16.61 -8.31 2.37
N ASN A 78 16.20 -7.25 1.69
CA ASN A 78 17.01 -6.56 0.70
C ASN A 78 17.65 -5.29 1.29
N LYS A 79 18.64 -5.47 2.18
CA LYS A 79 19.31 -4.37 2.93
C LYS A 79 19.94 -3.27 2.05
N GLN A 80 20.11 -3.52 0.75
CA GLN A 80 20.67 -2.57 -0.20
C GLN A 80 19.66 -1.52 -0.70
N GLN A 81 18.36 -1.75 -0.52
CA GLN A 81 17.30 -0.80 -0.89
C GLN A 81 16.48 -0.43 0.34
N GLN A 82 16.55 0.83 0.77
CA GLN A 82 15.64 1.40 1.77
C GLN A 82 14.27 1.63 1.12
N GLN A 83 13.52 0.56 0.92
CA GLN A 83 12.15 0.66 0.44
C GLN A 83 11.25 1.16 1.57
N GLN A 84 10.43 2.16 1.27
CA GLN A 84 9.44 2.70 2.18
C GLN A 84 8.06 2.20 1.77
N GLN A 85 7.44 1.47 2.70
CA GLN A 85 6.08 0.95 2.53
C GLN A 85 5.19 1.69 3.54
N ARG A 86 4.03 2.17 3.10
CA ARG A 86 3.09 2.92 3.97
C ARG A 86 1.68 2.40 3.76
N TYR A 87 0.91 2.32 4.83
CA TYR A 87 -0.50 1.94 4.78
C TYR A 87 -1.36 3.01 5.46
N ILE A 88 -2.21 3.67 4.67
CA ILE A 88 -3.23 4.59 5.14
C ILE A 88 -4.60 3.94 4.98
N GLU A 89 -5.31 3.88 6.09
CA GLU A 89 -6.69 3.42 6.17
C GLU A 89 -7.61 4.64 6.26
N LEU A 90 -8.43 4.86 5.24
CA LEU A 90 -9.47 5.90 5.23
C LEU A 90 -10.68 5.35 5.96
N GLN A 91 -10.98 5.88 7.15
CA GLN A 91 -11.90 5.25 8.09
C GLN A 91 -13.30 5.04 7.50
N ASN A 92 -14.22 5.96 7.51
CA ASN A 92 -15.59 5.75 7.04
C ASN A 92 -15.81 5.49 5.52
N ILE A 93 -14.82 4.98 4.79
CA ILE A 93 -14.80 4.78 3.33
C ILE A 93 -14.89 3.29 2.97
N GLY A 94 -15.59 2.99 1.87
CA GLY A 94 -15.79 1.66 1.32
C GLY A 94 -14.69 1.23 0.34
N HIS A 95 -15.08 0.47 -0.68
CA HIS A 95 -14.14 -0.22 -1.58
C HIS A 95 -13.35 0.72 -2.51
N CYS A 96 -13.92 1.86 -2.88
CA CYS A 96 -13.32 2.73 -3.88
C CYS A 96 -12.92 4.09 -3.29
N PRO A 97 -11.86 4.19 -2.48
CA PRO A 97 -11.40 5.46 -1.91
C PRO A 97 -11.23 6.59 -2.93
N ASN A 98 -10.75 6.30 -4.14
CA ASN A 98 -10.61 7.31 -5.21
C ASN A 98 -11.93 7.96 -5.63
N HIS A 99 -13.05 7.22 -5.52
CA HIS A 99 -14.37 7.71 -5.86
C HIS A 99 -15.07 8.32 -4.65
N GLU A 100 -14.94 7.67 -3.49
CA GLU A 100 -15.66 8.02 -2.27
C GLU A 100 -15.00 9.17 -1.48
N ALA A 101 -13.66 9.26 -1.52
CA ALA A 101 -12.86 10.25 -0.81
C ALA A 101 -11.73 10.82 -1.70
N PRO A 102 -12.07 11.42 -2.86
CA PRO A 102 -11.09 11.87 -3.83
C PRO A 102 -10.13 12.94 -3.28
N VAL A 103 -10.59 13.82 -2.37
CA VAL A 103 -9.74 14.86 -1.79
C VAL A 103 -8.71 14.24 -0.85
N ALA A 104 -9.16 13.34 0.04
CA ALA A 104 -8.28 12.59 0.93
C ALA A 104 -7.21 11.80 0.17
N VAL A 105 -7.62 11.06 -0.86
CA VAL A 105 -6.68 10.26 -1.66
C VAL A 105 -5.70 11.17 -2.39
N SER A 106 -6.18 12.23 -3.04
CA SER A 106 -5.32 13.17 -3.76
C SER A 106 -4.30 13.83 -2.83
N ARG A 107 -4.70 14.31 -1.66
CA ARG A 107 -3.79 14.92 -0.68
C ARG A 107 -2.71 13.94 -0.24
N THR A 108 -3.08 12.70 0.03
CA THR A 108 -2.14 11.65 0.45
C THR A 108 -1.15 11.30 -0.65
N LEU A 109 -1.64 11.13 -1.89
CA LEU A 109 -0.81 10.85 -3.05
C LEU A 109 0.15 12.00 -3.35
N HIS A 110 -0.31 13.24 -3.30
CA HIS A 110 0.55 14.41 -3.52
C HIS A 110 1.69 14.47 -2.51
N ARG A 111 1.43 14.20 -1.23
CA ARG A 111 2.49 14.13 -0.19
C ARG A 111 3.50 13.02 -0.48
N TRP A 112 3.01 11.83 -0.80
CA TRP A 112 3.84 10.66 -1.09
C TRP A 112 4.70 10.80 -2.35
N ILE A 113 4.15 11.40 -3.41
CA ILE A 113 4.91 11.62 -4.65
C ILE A 113 5.95 12.71 -4.41
N SER A 114 5.56 13.81 -3.74
CA SER A 114 6.47 14.91 -3.43
C SER A 114 7.63 14.47 -2.54
N SER A 115 7.43 13.46 -1.69
CA SER A 115 8.51 12.87 -0.87
C SER A 115 9.47 12.01 -1.67
N SER A 116 8.99 11.39 -2.74
CA SER A 116 9.76 10.43 -3.53
C SER A 116 10.62 11.09 -4.60
N SER A 117 10.29 12.33 -5.00
CA SER A 117 11.02 13.10 -6.03
C SER A 117 12.19 13.92 -5.49
N SER A 118 12.35 14.03 -4.17
CA SER A 118 13.50 14.68 -3.53
C SER A 118 14.70 13.74 -3.50
N GLY A 119 15.29 13.50 -4.68
CA GLY A 119 16.41 12.60 -4.92
C GLY A 119 17.77 13.08 -4.40
N ASP A 120 17.83 13.58 -3.17
CA ASP A 120 19.10 13.88 -2.50
C ASP A 120 19.30 12.87 -1.37
N GLY A 121 20.20 11.92 -1.59
CA GLY A 121 20.43 10.71 -0.76
C GLY A 121 20.97 10.96 0.66
N THR A 122 20.64 12.10 1.28
CA THR A 122 21.19 12.53 2.56
C THR A 122 20.17 12.92 3.62
N THR A 123 18.86 12.89 3.33
CA THR A 123 17.87 13.07 4.39
C THR A 123 16.66 12.18 4.12
N THR A 124 16.52 11.14 4.94
CA THR A 124 15.25 10.43 5.12
C THR A 124 14.26 11.37 5.78
N ASP A 125 13.76 12.36 5.04
CA ASP A 125 12.63 13.16 5.51
C ASP A 125 11.45 12.21 5.61
N VAL A 126 11.13 11.84 6.85
CA VAL A 126 9.95 11.03 7.18
C VAL A 126 8.75 11.88 6.81
N VAL A 127 8.27 11.71 5.57
CA VAL A 127 7.13 12.49 5.12
C VAL A 127 5.90 12.06 5.90
N LYS A 128 5.39 13.03 6.65
CA LYS A 128 4.12 12.96 7.34
C LYS A 128 3.02 12.89 6.28
N LEU A 129 2.43 11.71 6.15
CA LEU A 129 1.23 11.53 5.33
C LEU A 129 -0.01 12.00 6.08
N VAL A 130 0.04 11.93 7.41
CA VAL A 130 -0.95 12.40 8.37
C VAL A 130 -0.30 13.48 9.24
N ASP A 131 -0.94 14.65 9.36
CA ASP A 131 -0.42 15.84 10.04
C ASP A 131 -0.55 15.75 11.56
N ASN A 132 -1.62 15.15 12.06
CA ASN A 132 -1.96 15.13 13.49
C ASN A 132 -1.12 14.14 14.32
N GLU A 133 -0.84 14.54 15.57
CA GLU A 133 -0.09 13.73 16.56
C GLU A 133 -0.84 12.46 17.00
N GLU A 134 -2.16 12.39 16.80
CA GLU A 134 -2.99 11.21 17.08
C GLU A 134 -3.04 10.21 15.90
N ASP A 135 -2.12 10.33 14.93
CA ASP A 135 -2.05 9.51 13.71
C ASP A 135 -3.34 9.49 12.87
N CYS A 136 -4.21 10.51 13.03
CA CYS A 136 -5.48 10.65 12.30
C CYS A 136 -5.71 12.06 11.73
N ASP A 137 -5.89 12.20 10.41
CA ASP A 137 -6.26 13.47 9.75
C ASP A 137 -7.72 13.46 9.34
N VAL A 138 -8.46 14.52 9.67
CA VAL A 138 -9.83 14.71 9.18
C VAL A 138 -9.79 15.65 7.96
N ILE A 139 -10.27 15.15 6.82
CA ILE A 139 -10.31 15.87 5.56
C ILE A 139 -11.77 16.07 5.15
N GLN A 140 -12.11 17.30 4.77
CA GLN A 140 -13.43 17.61 4.25
C GLN A 140 -13.51 17.27 2.76
N GLU A 141 -14.48 16.44 2.40
CA GLU A 141 -14.74 16.04 1.01
C GLU A 141 -15.69 17.02 0.34
N LEU A 142 -15.25 17.61 -0.76
CA LEU A 142 -16.00 18.65 -1.47
C LEU A 142 -17.18 18.09 -2.29
N SER A 143 -17.08 16.83 -2.72
CA SER A 143 -18.03 16.22 -3.66
C SER A 143 -19.38 15.88 -3.02
N TRP A 144 -19.39 15.49 -1.75
CA TRP A 144 -20.61 15.11 -1.01
C TRP A 144 -20.73 15.78 0.37
N GLY A 145 -19.79 16.66 0.73
CA GLY A 145 -19.88 17.53 1.89
C GLY A 145 -19.61 16.87 3.25
N GLY A 146 -19.21 15.60 3.30
CA GLY A 146 -18.81 14.96 4.55
C GLY A 146 -17.31 14.96 4.78
N GLN A 147 -16.88 14.09 5.70
CA GLN A 147 -15.51 14.04 6.18
C GLN A 147 -14.93 12.65 5.93
N SER A 148 -13.65 12.59 5.60
CA SER A 148 -12.84 11.37 5.54
C SER A 148 -11.77 11.45 6.61
N ILE A 149 -11.55 10.35 7.33
CA ILE A 149 -10.54 10.29 8.38
C ILE A 149 -9.41 9.39 7.90
N LEU A 150 -8.20 9.91 7.77
CA LEU A 150 -7.03 9.17 7.31
C LEU A 150 -6.28 8.70 8.53
N LYS A 151 -6.12 7.39 8.67
CA LYS A 151 -5.35 6.80 9.75
C LYS A 151 -4.14 6.08 9.17
N GLU A 152 -2.95 6.43 9.62
CA GLU A 152 -1.78 5.63 9.29
C GLU A 152 -1.73 4.37 10.16
N VAL A 153 -1.58 3.22 9.53
CA VAL A 153 -1.45 1.93 10.23
C VAL A 153 0.02 1.56 10.29
N LYS A 154 0.57 1.49 11.51
CA LYS A 154 1.98 1.13 11.72
C LYS A 154 2.11 -0.38 11.76
N GLU A 155 3.28 -0.90 11.39
CA GLU A 155 3.52 -2.34 11.35
C GLU A 155 3.32 -2.99 12.73
N GLN A 156 3.70 -2.27 13.80
CA GLN A 156 3.51 -2.69 15.18
C GLN A 156 2.03 -2.90 15.55
N ASP A 157 1.11 -2.14 14.94
CA ASP A 157 -0.33 -2.21 15.22
C ASP A 157 -1.00 -3.44 14.60
N ILE A 158 -0.30 -4.16 13.71
CA ILE A 158 -0.82 -5.34 13.01
C ILE A 158 -0.49 -6.63 13.77
N GLY A 159 0.59 -6.64 14.56
CA GLY A 159 1.06 -7.81 15.31
C GLY A 159 0.00 -8.41 16.23
N ASP A 160 -0.82 -7.57 16.87
CA ASP A 160 -1.84 -7.96 17.83
C ASP A 160 -3.14 -8.49 17.20
N ALA A 161 -3.36 -8.25 15.89
CA ALA A 161 -4.55 -8.69 15.15
C ALA A 161 -4.35 -10.01 14.37
N SER A 162 -3.13 -10.58 14.38
CA SER A 162 -2.69 -11.50 13.32
C SER A 162 -3.41 -12.85 13.23
N LEU A 163 -4.09 -13.32 14.29
CA LEU A 163 -4.75 -14.64 14.26
C LEU A 163 -6.05 -14.65 13.45
N LEU A 164 -6.93 -13.67 13.65
CA LEU A 164 -8.18 -13.56 12.87
C LEU A 164 -7.91 -13.12 11.42
N ASP A 165 -6.94 -12.22 11.23
CA ASP A 165 -6.54 -11.75 9.91
C ASP A 165 -5.91 -12.89 9.05
N LYS A 166 -5.18 -13.83 9.66
CA LYS A 166 -4.66 -15.02 8.98
C LYS A 166 -5.77 -15.96 8.51
N ILE A 167 -6.82 -16.13 9.32
CA ILE A 167 -7.96 -17.00 8.98
C ILE A 167 -8.78 -16.40 7.82
N MET A 168 -9.05 -15.09 7.85
CA MET A 168 -9.80 -14.44 6.76
C MET A 168 -9.04 -14.47 5.43
N THR A 169 -7.71 -14.34 5.46
CA THR A 169 -6.90 -14.32 4.25
C THR A 169 -6.49 -15.71 3.73
N SER A 170 -6.70 -16.80 4.49
CA SER A 170 -6.44 -18.17 4.02
C SER A 170 -7.60 -18.78 3.22
N MET A 171 -8.80 -18.20 3.31
CA MET A 171 -10.00 -18.71 2.60
C MET A 171 -10.10 -18.25 1.14
N VAL A 172 -9.19 -17.40 0.66
CA VAL A 172 -9.18 -16.82 -0.70
C VAL A 172 -7.98 -17.33 -1.54
N SER A 173 -7.28 -18.37 -1.07
CA SER A 173 -6.18 -19.02 -1.80
C SER A 173 -6.65 -20.20 -2.63
#